data_AF-A0A9D8D0X6-F1
#
_entry.id   AF-A0A9D8D0X6-F1
#
_cell.length_a   1.000
_cell.length_b   1.000
_cell.length_c   1.000
_cell.angle_alpha   90.00
_cell.angle_beta   90.00
_cell.angle_gamma   90.00
#
_symmetry.space_group_name_H-M   'P 1'
#
loop_
_entity.id
_entity.type
_entity.pdbx_description
1 polymer ?
#
loop_
_entity_poly.entity_id
_entity_poly.type
_entity_poly.pdbx_seq_one_letter_code
_entity_poly.pdbx_strand_id
1 'polypeptide(L)' 'LLASVLTPEPGLGVPDVGLGDTLPDPANIPPGCRFHPRCPVALPRCAVEAPAFKPRAGGGVECWLA' A
#
# COMPACT_ATOMS: atom_id res chain seq x y z
N LEU A 1 -1.63 -24.63 3.17
CA LEU A 1 -1.09 -23.60 4.09
C LEU A 1 0.42 -23.34 3.92
N LEU A 2 1.12 -23.98 2.97
CA LEU A 2 2.58 -23.84 2.78
C LEU A 2 3.02 -23.12 1.48
N ALA A 3 2.09 -22.52 0.73
CA ALA A 3 2.39 -21.86 -0.55
C ALA A 3 2.77 -20.37 -0.45
N SER A 4 2.91 -19.83 0.78
CA SER A 4 3.36 -18.45 1.01
C SER A 4 4.85 -18.31 1.27
N VAL A 5 5.61 -19.40 1.20
CA VAL A 5 7.07 -19.35 1.38
C VAL A 5 7.70 -19.12 0.01
N LEU A 6 8.08 -17.88 -0.26
CA LEU A 6 9.18 -17.62 -1.19
C LEU A 6 10.42 -18.19 -0.53
N THR A 7 10.85 -19.40 -0.85
CA THR A 7 12.21 -19.85 -0.55
C THR A 7 13.11 -19.14 -1.56
N PRO A 8 13.82 -18.06 -1.20
CA PRO A 8 14.77 -17.44 -2.10
C PRO A 8 15.98 -18.38 -2.14
N GLU A 9 16.51 -18.64 -3.32
CA GLU A 9 17.80 -19.32 -3.43
C GLU A 9 18.86 -18.49 -2.67
N PRO A 10 19.63 -19.10 -1.75
CA PRO A 10 20.66 -18.38 -1.01
C PRO A 10 21.60 -17.65 -1.97
N GLY A 11 21.64 -16.31 -1.89
CA GLY A 11 22.48 -15.46 -2.72
C GLY A 11 21.76 -14.67 -3.82
N LEU A 12 20.48 -14.93 -4.10
CA LEU A 12 19.73 -14.25 -5.19
C LEU A 12 18.93 -13.01 -4.75
N GLY A 13 19.00 -12.61 -3.48
CA GLY A 13 18.24 -11.47 -2.95
C GLY A 13 16.72 -11.71 -2.97
N VAL A 14 15.95 -10.70 -2.56
CA VAL A 14 14.48 -10.73 -2.66
C VAL A 14 14.10 -10.12 -4.02
N PRO A 15 13.29 -10.79 -4.86
CA PRO A 15 12.86 -10.20 -6.12
C PRO A 15 12.09 -8.90 -5.85
N ASP A 16 12.44 -7.84 -6.59
CA ASP A 16 11.69 -6.59 -6.57
C ASP A 16 10.31 -6.81 -7.20
N VAL A 17 9.34 -7.09 -6.35
CA VAL A 17 7.94 -7.33 -6.72
C VAL A 17 7.12 -6.04 -6.78
N GLY A 18 7.77 -4.87 -6.71
CA GLY A 18 7.08 -3.57 -6.73
C GLY A 18 6.18 -3.35 -5.51
N LEU A 19 6.36 -4.13 -4.45
CA LEU A 19 5.60 -3.96 -3.21
C LEU A 19 6.09 -2.77 -2.37
N GLY A 20 7.17 -2.09 -2.77
CA GLY A 20 7.79 -1.02 -1.98
C GLY A 20 8.58 -1.60 -0.80
N ASP A 21 9.66 -0.91 -0.45
CA ASP A 21 10.78 -1.48 0.32
C ASP A 21 10.48 -1.85 1.78
N THR A 22 9.28 -1.62 2.30
CA THR A 22 8.93 -2.02 3.68
C THR A 22 7.46 -2.35 3.81
N LEU A 23 7.16 -3.51 4.40
CA LEU A 23 5.86 -3.75 5.04
C LEU A 23 5.67 -2.62 6.07
N PRO A 24 4.63 -1.77 5.94
CA PRO A 24 4.43 -0.69 6.91
C PRO A 24 4.22 -1.31 8.28
N ASP A 25 4.90 -0.78 9.29
CA ASP A 25 4.69 -1.18 10.67
C ASP A 25 3.21 -0.93 11.01
N PRO A 26 2.42 -1.98 11.36
CA PRO A 26 0.99 -1.82 11.64
C PRO A 26 0.71 -0.95 12.86
N ALA A 27 1.69 -0.74 13.74
CA ALA A 27 1.59 0.20 14.85
C ALA A 27 1.79 1.66 14.42
N ASN A 28 2.47 1.90 13.30
CA ASN A 28 2.83 3.22 12.80
C ASN A 28 2.08 3.52 11.49
N ILE A 29 0.78 3.71 11.61
CA ILE A 29 -0.09 4.02 10.47
C ILE A 29 0.20 5.46 9.98
N PRO A 30 0.51 5.65 8.69
CA PRO A 30 0.74 6.98 8.13
C PRO A 30 -0.54 7.85 8.20
N PRO A 31 -0.40 9.16 8.48
CA PRO A 31 -1.53 10.08 8.49
C PRO A 31 -2.12 10.24 7.08
N GLY A 32 -3.36 10.76 7.02
CA GLY A 32 -4.07 10.97 5.76
C GLY A 32 -4.48 9.68 5.04
N CYS A 33 -4.21 9.59 3.74
CA CYS A 33 -4.47 8.40 2.94
C CYS A 33 -3.45 7.30 3.27
N ARG A 34 -3.89 6.24 3.95
CA ARG A 34 -3.03 5.11 4.39
C ARG A 34 -2.16 4.48 3.29
N PHE A 35 -2.55 4.62 2.03
CA PHE A 35 -1.82 4.08 0.87
C PHE A 35 -0.78 5.06 0.28
N HIS A 36 -0.75 6.33 0.70
CA HIS A 36 0.11 7.36 0.09
C HIS A 36 1.61 7.01 0.06
N PRO A 37 2.22 6.29 1.02
CA PRO A 37 3.65 5.95 0.93
C PRO A 37 3.97 4.96 -0.19
N ARG A 38 2.96 4.25 -0.69
CA ARG A 38 3.07 3.22 -1.74
C ARG A 38 2.33 3.59 -3.02
N CYS A 39 1.68 4.75 -3.06
CA CYS A 39 0.88 5.18 -4.19
C CYS A 39 1.77 5.89 -5.25
N PRO A 40 1.86 5.37 -6.49
CA PRO A 40 2.71 5.98 -7.53
C PRO A 40 2.22 7.35 -8.01
N VAL A 41 0.97 7.71 -7.67
CA VAL A 41 0.32 8.97 -8.05
C VAL A 41 -0.12 9.79 -6.83
N ALA A 42 0.61 9.65 -5.71
CA ALA A 42 0.30 10.37 -4.48
C ALA A 42 0.34 11.90 -4.69
N LEU A 43 -0.74 12.58 -4.30
CA LEU A 43 -0.79 14.04 -4.23
C LEU A 43 -0.27 14.52 -2.87
N PRO A 44 0.20 15.78 -2.74
CA PRO A 44 0.60 16.33 -1.45
C PRO A 44 -0.48 16.21 -0.37
N ARG A 45 -1.76 16.36 -0.74
CA ARG A 45 -2.89 16.23 0.19
C ARG A 45 -3.07 14.81 0.74
N CYS A 46 -2.56 13.79 0.05
CA CYS A 46 -2.68 12.39 0.49
C CYS A 46 -1.92 12.12 1.80
N ALA A 47 -0.87 12.88 2.11
CA ALA A 47 -0.09 12.71 3.34
C ALA A 47 -0.70 13.41 4.56
N VAL A 48 -1.70 14.27 4.36
CA VAL A 48 -2.28 15.10 5.43
C VAL A 48 -3.74 14.79 5.68
N GLU A 49 -4.51 14.40 4.65
CA GLU A 49 -5.95 14.22 4.75
C GLU A 49 -6.41 12.89 4.13
N ALA A 50 -7.27 12.20 4.87
CA ALA A 50 -7.89 10.96 4.41
C ALA A 50 -9.02 11.29 3.41
N PRO A 51 -9.02 10.71 2.20
CA PRO A 51 -10.10 10.88 1.25
C PRO A 51 -11.42 10.31 1.78
N ALA A 52 -12.52 10.99 1.46
CA ALA A 52 -13.85 10.47 1.74
C ALA A 52 -14.12 9.15 1.00
N PHE A 53 -14.88 8.26 1.65
CA PHE A 53 -15.35 7.03 1.04
C PHE A 53 -16.35 7.30 -0.09
N LYS A 54 -16.06 6.75 -1.27
CA LYS A 54 -16.90 6.81 -2.47
C LYS A 54 -17.47 5.42 -2.75
N PRO A 55 -18.78 5.19 -2.58
CA PRO A 55 -19.39 3.88 -2.84
C PRO A 55 -19.36 3.55 -4.33
N ARG A 56 -19.19 2.26 -4.65
CA ARG A 56 -19.24 1.67 -5.99
C ARG A 56 -20.04 0.37 -5.93
N ALA A 57 -20.49 -0.14 -7.08
CA ALA A 57 -21.15 -1.44 -7.12
C ALA A 57 -20.22 -2.52 -6.55
N GLY A 58 -20.63 -3.19 -5.48
CA GLY A 58 -19.84 -4.24 -4.82
C GLY A 58 -18.74 -3.74 -3.86
N GLY A 59 -18.68 -2.45 -3.54
CA GLY A 59 -17.71 -1.94 -2.56
C GLY A 59 -17.58 -0.42 -2.56
N GLY A 60 -16.35 0.08 -2.44
CA GLY A 60 -16.06 1.51 -2.55
C GLY A 60 -14.58 1.81 -2.44
N VAL A 61 -14.25 3.10 -2.55
CA VAL A 61 -12.87 3.58 -2.62
C VAL A 61 -12.70 4.88 -1.84
N GLU A 62 -11.60 4.97 -1.11
CA GLU A 62 -11.14 6.20 -0.44
C GLU A 62 -9.95 6.73 -1.27
N CYS A 63 -10.24 7.36 -2.42
CA CYS A 63 -9.20 7.92 -3.29
C CYS A 63 -9.58 9.34 -3.75
N TRP A 64 -8.60 10.22 -3.66
CA TRP A 64 -8.71 11.61 -4.05
C TRP A 64 -8.91 11.82 -5.56
N LEU A 65 -8.49 10.86 -6.37
CA LEU A 65 -8.60 10.87 -7.84
C LEU A 65 -9.77 10.01 -8.37
N ALA A 66 -10.51 9.32 -7.50
CA ALA A 66 -11.57 8.39 -7.89
C ALA A 66 -12.96 9.00 -8.06
#